data_AF-A0A7X5SB54-F1
#
_entry.id   AF-A0A7X5SB54-F1
#
_cell.length_a   1.000
_cell.length_b   1.000
_cell.length_c   1.000
_cell.angle_alpha   90.00
_cell.angle_beta   90.00
_cell.angle_gamma   90.00
#
_symmetry.space_group_name_H-M   'P 1'
#
loop_
_entity.id
_entity.type
_entity.pdbx_description
1 polymer ?
#
loop_
_entity_poly.entity_id
_entity_poly.type
_entity_poly.pdbx_seq_one_letter_code
_entity_poly.pdbx_strand_id
1 'polypeptide(L)'
;MASDLLPVRRALLSVSDKTGLIDLARALAARNVALLSTGGTAKAIREAGLPVTDVAELTGFPEMMDGRVKTLHPLVHGGLLGRAGIDEAVMAEHGIVPIDLLVLNLYPFESVTAKADCTLADAVENIDIGGPAMLRSAAKNFARVAVATDPAQYAELLAELDANDGQLSAARRFALSVAAFNRVAQYDAAISNYLSAVADSTENVPTRSPFPAQINSNFVKVMDLRYGENPHQAGAFYRDLYPVPGTLATFQQLQGKEL
;
A
#
# COMPACT_ATOMS: atom_id res chain seq x y z
N MET A 1 16.83 -20.59 2.05
CA MET A 1 16.68 -19.39 2.87
C MET A 1 16.81 -18.19 1.94
N ALA A 2 15.93 -17.19 2.03
CA ALA A 2 16.05 -16.00 1.20
C ALA A 2 17.45 -15.39 1.42
N SER A 3 18.10 -14.90 0.36
CA SER A 3 19.30 -14.08 0.51
C SER A 3 19.00 -12.97 1.51
N ASP A 4 19.88 -12.79 2.51
CA ASP A 4 19.70 -11.79 3.55
C ASP A 4 19.55 -10.40 2.95
N LEU A 5 20.23 -10.11 1.84
CA LEU A 5 20.14 -8.87 1.07
C LEU A 5 19.78 -9.16 -0.40
N LEU A 6 18.85 -8.40 -0.98
CA LEU A 6 18.50 -8.48 -2.41
C LEU A 6 18.53 -7.09 -3.06
N PRO A 7 19.13 -6.96 -4.26
CA PRO A 7 19.21 -5.68 -4.95
C PRO A 7 17.86 -5.24 -5.49
N VAL A 8 17.60 -3.94 -5.45
CA VAL A 8 16.48 -3.33 -6.17
C VAL A 8 16.98 -2.87 -7.54
N ARG A 9 16.54 -3.54 -8.61
CA ARG A 9 16.92 -3.17 -9.99
C ARG A 9 15.78 -2.52 -10.75
N ARG A 10 14.54 -2.82 -10.35
CA ARG A 10 13.34 -2.26 -10.97
C ARG A 10 12.26 -1.97 -9.94
N ALA A 11 11.73 -0.75 -10.01
CA ALA A 11 10.66 -0.28 -9.14
C ALA A 11 9.41 0.05 -9.95
N LEU A 12 8.24 -0.44 -9.52
CA LEU A 12 6.94 -0.03 -10.02
C LEU A 12 6.33 0.99 -9.06
N LEU A 13 6.12 2.21 -9.55
CA LEU A 13 5.56 3.33 -8.77
C LEU A 13 4.16 3.64 -9.28
N SER A 14 3.15 3.50 -8.43
CA SER A 14 1.75 3.78 -8.75
C SER A 14 1.07 4.40 -7.54
N VAL A 15 1.08 5.72 -7.44
CA VAL A 15 0.59 6.42 -6.23
C VAL A 15 -0.51 7.43 -6.54
N SER A 16 -1.55 7.42 -5.72
CA SER A 16 -2.55 8.47 -5.66
C SER A 16 -1.98 9.72 -4.99
N ASP A 17 -1.49 9.57 -3.74
CA ASP A 17 -0.76 10.59 -3.00
C ASP A 17 0.71 10.65 -3.46
N LYS A 18 1.12 11.81 -3.96
CA LYS A 18 2.45 12.04 -4.56
C LYS A 18 3.44 12.64 -3.58
N THR A 19 3.10 12.74 -2.30
CA THR A 19 4.01 13.19 -1.24
C THR A 19 5.31 12.38 -1.28
N GLY A 20 6.45 13.05 -1.40
CA GLY A 20 7.78 12.43 -1.46
C GLY A 20 8.08 11.60 -2.72
N LEU A 21 7.17 11.52 -3.70
CA LEU A 21 7.32 10.68 -4.89
C LEU A 21 8.58 11.04 -5.70
N ILE A 22 8.81 12.33 -5.95
CA ILE A 22 9.90 12.78 -6.82
C ILE A 22 11.26 12.55 -6.16
N ASP A 23 11.37 12.76 -4.85
CA ASP A 23 12.61 12.51 -4.11
C ASP A 23 12.94 11.02 -4.09
N LEU A 24 11.93 10.18 -3.87
CA LEU A 24 12.06 8.72 -3.97
C LEU A 24 12.49 8.29 -5.38
N ALA A 25 11.82 8.78 -6.42
CA ALA A 25 12.13 8.44 -7.81
C ALA A 25 13.55 8.87 -8.20
N ARG A 26 13.98 10.08 -7.79
CA ARG A 26 15.34 10.58 -8.04
C ARG A 26 16.39 9.73 -7.33
N ALA A 27 16.14 9.35 -6.08
CA ALA A 27 17.02 8.48 -5.33
C ALA A 27 17.15 7.09 -5.99
N LEU A 28 16.03 6.48 -6.38
CA LEU A 28 16.03 5.21 -7.10
C LEU A 28 16.78 5.31 -8.44
N ALA A 29 16.51 6.35 -9.24
CA ALA A 29 17.19 6.57 -10.51
C ALA A 29 18.71 6.79 -10.36
N ALA A 30 19.15 7.50 -9.31
CA ALA A 30 20.56 7.69 -9.00
C ALA A 30 21.30 6.37 -8.69
N ARG A 31 20.57 5.32 -8.30
CA ARG A 31 21.07 3.95 -8.09
C ARG A 31 20.89 3.06 -9.32
N ASN A 32 20.60 3.64 -10.49
CA ASN A 32 20.32 2.92 -11.73
C ASN A 32 19.12 1.95 -11.63
N VAL A 33 18.16 2.23 -10.75
CA VAL A 33 16.89 1.48 -10.69
C VAL A 33 16.01 1.89 -11.87
N ALA A 34 15.58 0.92 -12.66
CA ALA A 34 14.62 1.14 -13.72
C ALA A 34 13.24 1.49 -13.12
N LEU A 35 12.71 2.67 -13.48
CA LEU A 35 11.41 3.13 -13.00
C LEU A 35 10.31 2.70 -13.98
N LEU A 36 9.33 1.96 -13.47
CA LEU A 36 8.07 1.68 -14.13
C LEU A 36 6.96 2.49 -13.48
N SER A 37 6.03 3.05 -14.26
CA SER A 37 4.89 3.76 -13.70
C SER A 37 3.69 3.82 -14.65
N THR A 38 2.58 4.41 -14.20
CA THR A 38 1.35 4.53 -14.99
C THR A 38 0.63 5.84 -14.68
N GLY A 39 -0.15 6.32 -15.66
CA GLY A 39 -1.04 7.48 -15.53
C GLY A 39 -0.36 8.73 -14.94
N GLY A 40 -1.04 9.35 -13.98
CA GLY A 40 -0.55 10.58 -13.34
C GLY A 40 0.76 10.43 -12.56
N THR A 41 1.15 9.22 -12.15
CA THR A 41 2.44 8.99 -11.49
C THR A 41 3.58 9.06 -12.50
N ALA A 42 3.43 8.38 -13.65
CA ALA A 42 4.43 8.43 -14.73
C ALA A 42 4.62 9.85 -15.26
N LYS A 43 3.51 10.59 -15.43
CA LYS A 43 3.54 12.00 -15.83
C LYS A 43 4.37 12.85 -14.87
N ALA A 44 4.11 12.76 -13.56
CA ALA A 44 4.82 13.53 -12.54
C ALA A 44 6.34 13.21 -12.52
N ILE A 45 6.72 11.93 -12.65
CA ILE A 45 8.13 11.52 -12.69
C ILE A 45 8.82 12.08 -13.95
N ARG A 46 8.14 12.02 -15.10
CA ARG A 46 8.66 12.53 -16.38
C ARG A 46 8.82 14.05 -16.38
N GLU A 47 7.86 14.77 -15.82
CA GLU A 47 7.94 16.24 -15.64
C GLU A 47 9.11 16.67 -14.74
N ALA A 48 9.52 15.80 -13.81
CA ALA A 48 10.72 16.01 -13.00
C ALA A 48 12.05 15.70 -13.72
N GLY A 49 12.00 15.34 -15.01
CA GLY A 49 13.16 15.04 -15.86
C GLY A 49 13.76 13.66 -15.65
N LEU A 50 13.04 12.73 -15.01
CA LEU A 50 13.52 11.38 -14.74
C LEU A 50 13.04 10.39 -15.83
N PRO A 51 13.89 9.42 -16.23
CA PRO A 51 13.47 8.36 -17.13
C PRO A 51 12.46 7.44 -16.43
N VAL A 52 11.33 7.20 -17.08
CA VAL A 52 10.27 6.30 -16.59
C VAL A 52 9.61 5.60 -17.77
N THR A 53 9.52 4.28 -17.68
CA THR A 53 8.82 3.44 -18.65
C THR A 53 7.36 3.30 -18.24
N ASP A 54 6.46 3.51 -19.20
CA ASP A 54 5.03 3.34 -18.95
C ASP A 54 4.67 1.85 -18.87
N VAL A 55 3.81 1.49 -17.92
CA VAL A 55 3.29 0.12 -17.81
C VAL A 55 2.59 -0.31 -19.10
N ALA A 56 1.92 0.59 -19.81
CA ALA A 56 1.29 0.29 -21.10
C ALA A 56 2.31 -0.09 -22.19
N GLU A 57 3.52 0.49 -22.16
CA GLU A 57 4.63 0.11 -23.05
C GLU A 57 5.13 -1.30 -22.70
N LEU A 58 5.25 -1.61 -21.41
CA LEU A 58 5.63 -2.93 -20.93
C LEU A 58 4.59 -4.01 -21.29
N THR A 59 3.30 -3.69 -21.15
CA THR A 59 2.21 -4.66 -21.36
C THR A 59 1.80 -4.80 -22.82
N GLY A 60 2.09 -3.80 -23.66
CA GLY A 60 1.51 -3.67 -24.99
C GLY A 60 -0.01 -3.47 -24.96
N PHE A 61 -0.58 -3.15 -23.79
CA PHE A 61 -2.02 -3.03 -23.56
C PHE A 61 -2.36 -1.62 -23.07
N PRO A 62 -3.25 -0.89 -23.78
CA PRO A 62 -3.60 0.47 -23.39
C PRO A 62 -4.43 0.50 -22.11
N GLU A 63 -4.47 1.67 -21.46
CA GLU A 63 -5.42 1.92 -20.38
C GLU A 63 -6.86 1.87 -20.91
N MET A 64 -7.73 1.11 -20.25
CA MET A 64 -9.14 0.94 -20.65
C MET A 64 -10.12 1.24 -19.52
N MET A 65 -11.37 1.52 -19.89
CA MET A 65 -12.49 1.74 -18.97
C MET A 65 -12.19 2.85 -17.95
N ASP A 66 -11.73 4.01 -18.45
CA ASP A 66 -11.37 5.17 -17.64
C ASP A 66 -10.36 4.85 -16.52
N GLY A 67 -9.37 4.00 -16.84
CA GLY A 67 -8.30 3.64 -15.93
C GLY A 67 -8.60 2.53 -14.94
N ARG A 68 -9.79 1.93 -15.01
CA ARG A 68 -10.16 0.75 -14.20
C ARG A 68 -9.31 -0.48 -14.51
N VAL A 69 -8.87 -0.64 -15.77
CA VAL A 69 -8.03 -1.76 -16.20
C VAL A 69 -6.75 -1.22 -16.82
N LYS A 70 -5.69 -1.17 -16.00
CA LYS A 70 -4.35 -0.73 -16.42
C LYS A 70 -3.21 -1.66 -15.99
N THR A 71 -3.30 -2.22 -14.78
CA THR A 71 -2.21 -3.02 -14.17
C THR A 71 -2.56 -4.49 -13.93
N LEU A 72 -3.81 -4.88 -14.18
CA LEU A 72 -4.30 -6.26 -14.07
C LEU A 72 -3.81 -7.10 -15.27
N HIS A 73 -2.49 -7.22 -15.40
CA HIS A 73 -1.83 -7.86 -16.53
C HIS A 73 -0.79 -8.90 -16.06
N PRO A 74 -0.65 -10.05 -16.75
CA PRO A 74 0.32 -11.08 -16.39
C PRO A 74 1.77 -10.59 -16.36
N LEU A 75 2.16 -9.65 -17.23
CA LEU A 75 3.52 -9.10 -17.20
C LEU A 75 3.82 -8.30 -15.92
N VAL A 76 2.81 -7.63 -15.35
CA VAL A 76 2.94 -6.90 -14.09
C VAL A 76 2.91 -7.87 -12.91
N HIS A 77 1.86 -8.68 -12.81
CA HIS A 77 1.70 -9.61 -11.69
C HIS A 77 2.74 -10.72 -11.70
N GLY A 78 3.14 -11.23 -12.86
CA GLY A 78 4.26 -12.17 -13.00
C GLY A 78 5.58 -11.54 -12.58
N GLY A 79 5.80 -10.27 -12.93
CA GLY A 79 6.98 -9.51 -12.48
C GLY A 79 7.03 -9.34 -10.96
N LEU A 80 5.88 -9.31 -10.28
CA LEU A 80 5.78 -9.25 -8.82
C LEU A 80 5.79 -10.65 -8.16
N LEU A 81 5.18 -11.67 -8.77
CA LEU A 81 4.96 -12.99 -8.17
C LEU A 81 6.01 -14.03 -8.50
N GLY A 82 6.84 -13.81 -9.53
CA GLY A 82 7.87 -14.76 -9.93
C GLY A 82 8.82 -15.11 -8.78
N ARG A 83 8.99 -16.41 -8.54
CA ARG A 83 9.86 -16.95 -7.48
C ARG A 83 11.28 -17.12 -8.01
N ALA A 84 12.25 -16.60 -7.25
CA ALA A 84 13.66 -16.76 -7.56
C ALA A 84 14.10 -18.23 -7.42
N GLY A 85 14.89 -18.69 -8.39
CA GLY A 85 15.41 -20.05 -8.53
C GLY A 85 14.38 -21.08 -9.01
N ILE A 86 13.19 -20.65 -9.46
CA ILE A 86 12.09 -21.55 -9.82
C ILE A 86 11.41 -21.10 -11.11
N ASP A 87 10.98 -19.84 -11.19
CA ASP A 87 10.09 -19.38 -12.27
C ASP A 87 10.85 -18.64 -13.40
N GLU A 88 12.19 -18.53 -13.34
CA GLU A 88 12.98 -17.77 -14.32
C GLU A 88 12.75 -18.22 -15.77
N ALA A 89 12.68 -19.53 -16.01
CA ALA A 89 12.51 -20.07 -17.36
C ALA A 89 11.17 -19.67 -17.98
N VAL A 90 10.07 -19.84 -17.22
CA VAL A 90 8.71 -19.48 -17.68
C VAL A 90 8.53 -17.97 -17.75
N MET A 91 9.17 -17.21 -16.86
CA MET A 91 9.18 -15.75 -16.94
C MET A 91 9.87 -15.28 -18.22
N ALA A 92 11.04 -15.84 -18.56
CA ALA A 92 11.77 -15.50 -19.78
C ALA A 92 10.99 -15.87 -21.05
N GLU A 93 10.37 -17.06 -21.08
CA GLU A 93 9.54 -17.52 -22.20
C GLU A 93 8.41 -16.53 -22.54
N HIS A 94 7.80 -15.93 -21.52
CA HIS A 94 6.69 -14.98 -21.68
C HIS A 94 7.11 -13.51 -21.63
N GLY A 95 8.40 -13.19 -21.63
CA GLY A 95 8.87 -11.80 -21.56
C GLY A 95 8.53 -11.09 -20.24
N ILE A 96 8.32 -11.84 -19.17
CA ILE A 96 8.03 -11.31 -17.83
C ILE A 96 9.34 -10.88 -17.19
N VAL A 97 9.46 -9.59 -16.92
CA VAL A 97 10.65 -9.03 -16.29
C VAL A 97 10.41 -8.86 -14.77
N PRO A 98 11.35 -9.28 -13.90
CA PRO A 98 11.20 -9.11 -12.46
C PRO A 98 11.07 -7.66 -12.02
N ILE A 99 10.17 -7.42 -11.06
CA ILE A 99 9.98 -6.16 -10.33
C ILE A 99 10.39 -6.40 -8.88
N ASP A 100 11.32 -5.60 -8.36
CA ASP A 100 11.93 -5.83 -7.04
C ASP A 100 11.34 -4.95 -5.94
N LEU A 101 10.79 -3.79 -6.34
CA LEU A 101 10.13 -2.84 -5.44
C LEU A 101 8.79 -2.41 -6.03
N LEU A 102 7.72 -2.50 -5.25
CA LEU A 102 6.44 -1.87 -5.51
C LEU A 102 6.27 -0.67 -4.57
N VAL A 103 5.93 0.50 -5.10
CA VAL A 103 5.56 1.68 -4.32
C VAL A 103 4.14 2.06 -4.72
N LEU A 104 3.19 1.87 -3.81
CA LEU A 104 1.77 2.01 -4.14
C LEU A 104 0.95 2.42 -2.93
N ASN A 105 0.29 3.58 -3.02
CA ASN A 105 -0.79 3.96 -2.11
C ASN A 105 -2.13 3.98 -2.86
N LEU A 106 -3.17 3.54 -2.17
CA LEU A 106 -4.50 3.28 -2.73
C LEU A 106 -5.27 4.58 -2.99
N TYR A 107 -6.36 4.48 -3.75
CA TYR A 107 -7.30 5.59 -3.89
C TYR A 107 -7.89 5.97 -2.53
N PRO A 108 -8.22 7.25 -2.31
CA PRO A 108 -8.47 7.76 -0.96
C PRO A 108 -9.93 7.53 -0.54
N PHE A 109 -10.42 6.28 -0.65
CA PHE A 109 -11.80 5.86 -0.38
C PHE A 109 -12.30 6.35 0.98
N GLU A 110 -11.48 6.21 2.03
CA GLU A 110 -11.82 6.65 3.38
C GLU A 110 -12.07 8.16 3.46
N SER A 111 -11.28 8.96 2.74
CA SER A 111 -11.45 10.42 2.73
C SER A 111 -12.66 10.86 1.91
N VAL A 112 -12.99 10.13 0.84
CA VAL A 112 -14.13 10.42 -0.03
C VAL A 112 -15.43 10.11 0.71
N THR A 113 -15.53 8.93 1.33
CA THR A 113 -16.73 8.47 2.05
C THR A 113 -16.97 9.16 3.40
N ALA A 114 -15.96 9.86 3.92
CA ALA A 114 -16.08 10.74 5.08
C ALA A 114 -16.82 12.05 4.77
N LYS A 115 -16.91 12.46 3.50
CA LYS A 115 -17.63 13.68 3.11
C LYS A 115 -19.14 13.49 3.26
N ALA A 116 -19.82 14.51 3.79
CA ALA A 116 -21.26 14.45 4.04
C ALA A 116 -22.09 14.37 2.74
N ASP A 117 -21.54 14.88 1.64
CA ASP A 117 -22.14 14.91 0.30
C ASP A 117 -21.64 13.78 -0.62
N CYS A 118 -20.91 12.79 -0.09
CA CYS A 118 -20.46 11.65 -0.87
C CYS A 118 -21.65 10.86 -1.44
N THR A 119 -21.74 10.77 -2.76
CA THR A 119 -22.73 9.91 -3.41
C THR A 119 -22.30 8.45 -3.38
N LEU A 120 -23.22 7.52 -3.66
CA LEU A 120 -22.86 6.11 -3.84
C LEU A 120 -21.94 5.92 -5.05
N ALA A 121 -22.16 6.69 -6.12
CA ALA A 121 -21.30 6.67 -7.30
C ALA A 121 -19.86 7.11 -6.98
N ASP A 122 -19.69 8.19 -6.22
CA ASP A 122 -18.37 8.67 -5.78
C ASP A 122 -17.62 7.58 -4.99
N ALA A 123 -18.33 6.91 -4.08
CA ALA A 123 -17.77 5.81 -3.31
C ALA A 123 -17.32 4.65 -4.22
N VAL A 124 -18.19 4.23 -5.15
CA VAL A 124 -17.91 3.10 -6.07
C VAL A 124 -16.75 3.40 -7.02
N GLU A 125 -16.65 4.61 -7.58
CA GLU A 125 -15.54 5.00 -8.45
C GLU A 125 -14.20 5.06 -7.70
N ASN A 126 -14.22 5.29 -6.38
CA ASN A 126 -13.03 5.30 -5.57
C ASN A 126 -12.62 3.91 -5.05
N ILE A 127 -13.32 2.83 -5.40
CA ILE A 127 -12.90 1.46 -5.09
C ILE A 127 -11.78 1.03 -6.05
N ASP A 128 -10.53 1.12 -5.60
CA ASP A 128 -9.37 0.58 -6.30
C ASP A 128 -9.38 -0.96 -6.39
N ILE A 129 -9.24 -1.49 -7.60
CA ILE A 129 -9.12 -2.92 -7.89
C ILE A 129 -7.66 -3.33 -8.13
N GLY A 130 -6.96 -2.56 -8.97
CA GLY A 130 -5.59 -2.87 -9.37
C GLY A 130 -4.59 -2.69 -8.22
N GLY A 131 -4.82 -1.69 -7.37
CA GLY A 131 -3.99 -1.39 -6.21
C GLY A 131 -3.90 -2.54 -5.22
N PRO A 132 -5.02 -3.00 -4.63
CA PRO A 132 -5.01 -4.13 -3.70
C PRO A 132 -4.47 -5.41 -4.35
N ALA A 133 -4.76 -5.65 -5.63
CA ALA A 133 -4.22 -6.82 -6.35
C ALA A 133 -2.67 -6.78 -6.42
N MET A 134 -2.08 -5.64 -6.77
CA MET A 134 -0.62 -5.47 -6.82
C MET A 134 0.01 -5.52 -5.43
N LEU A 135 -0.59 -4.86 -4.43
CA LEU A 135 -0.12 -4.91 -3.04
C LEU A 135 -0.04 -6.34 -2.52
N ARG A 136 -1.13 -7.11 -2.69
CA ARG A 136 -1.17 -8.52 -2.28
C ARG A 136 -0.17 -9.37 -3.05
N SER A 137 0.05 -9.08 -4.34
CA SER A 137 1.01 -9.80 -5.18
C SER A 137 2.44 -9.59 -4.68
N ALA A 138 2.84 -8.34 -4.44
CA ALA A 138 4.16 -7.99 -3.95
C ALA A 138 4.39 -8.50 -2.52
N ALA A 139 3.43 -8.25 -1.63
CA ALA A 139 3.50 -8.67 -0.23
C ALA A 139 3.58 -10.20 -0.10
N LYS A 140 2.78 -10.96 -0.87
CA LYS A 140 2.87 -12.43 -0.90
C LYS A 140 4.28 -12.91 -1.25
N ASN A 141 4.98 -12.20 -2.14
CA ASN A 141 6.31 -12.58 -2.61
C ASN A 141 7.44 -11.81 -1.90
N PHE A 142 7.27 -11.46 -0.61
CA PHE A 142 8.26 -10.72 0.18
C PHE A 142 9.65 -11.37 0.25
N ALA A 143 9.73 -12.68 -0.01
CA ALA A 143 11.00 -13.38 -0.15
C ALA A 143 11.92 -12.70 -1.18
N ARG A 144 11.34 -12.11 -2.23
CA ARG A 144 12.03 -11.37 -3.30
C ARG A 144 11.69 -9.89 -3.37
N VAL A 145 10.42 -9.53 -3.18
CA VAL A 145 9.89 -8.18 -3.50
C VAL A 145 9.70 -7.34 -2.24
N ALA A 146 10.12 -6.07 -2.29
CA ALA A 146 9.76 -5.06 -1.30
C ALA A 146 8.48 -4.32 -1.72
N VAL A 147 7.64 -3.92 -0.76
CA VAL A 147 6.40 -3.18 -1.03
C VAL A 147 6.21 -2.02 -0.06
N ALA A 148 6.27 -0.78 -0.54
CA ALA A 148 5.97 0.42 0.25
C ALA A 148 4.56 0.91 -0.07
N THR A 149 3.76 1.15 0.97
CA THR A 149 2.36 1.56 0.88
C THR A 149 2.08 2.99 1.35
N ASP A 150 3.04 3.64 1.99
CA ASP A 150 2.88 4.95 2.61
C ASP A 150 4.16 5.79 2.43
N PRO A 151 4.06 7.10 2.11
CA PRO A 151 5.21 8.01 2.03
C PRO A 151 6.12 8.03 3.26
N ALA A 152 5.56 7.81 4.47
CA ALA A 152 6.34 7.74 5.71
C ALA A 152 7.39 6.62 5.70
N GLN A 153 7.23 5.61 4.85
CA GLN A 153 8.18 4.50 4.72
C GLN A 153 9.39 4.83 3.83
N TYR A 154 9.35 5.92 3.06
CA TYR A 154 10.36 6.20 2.04
C TYR A 154 11.73 6.51 2.64
N ALA A 155 11.78 7.27 3.73
CA ALA A 155 13.03 7.68 4.36
C ALA A 155 13.85 6.46 4.83
N GLU A 156 13.22 5.54 5.55
CA GLU A 156 13.90 4.33 6.03
C GLU A 156 14.23 3.34 4.91
N LEU A 157 13.36 3.24 3.89
CA LEU A 157 13.63 2.43 2.70
C LEU A 157 14.91 2.91 2.00
N LEU A 158 15.04 4.22 1.77
CA LEU A 158 16.20 4.81 1.13
C LEU A 158 17.46 4.70 2.01
N ALA A 159 17.34 4.93 3.31
CA ALA A 159 18.46 4.77 4.25
C ALA A 159 19.01 3.34 4.23
N GLU A 160 18.14 2.32 4.14
CA GLU A 160 18.59 0.93 4.05
C GLU A 160 19.24 0.60 2.70
N LEU A 161 18.71 1.16 1.60
CA LEU A 161 19.34 1.05 0.28
C LEU A 161 20.72 1.71 0.27
N ASP A 162 20.90 2.84 0.95
CA ASP A 162 22.21 3.50 1.10
C ASP A 162 23.20 2.66 1.91
N ALA A 163 22.73 2.08 3.01
CA ALA A 163 23.58 1.30 3.89
C ALA A 163 24.07 -0.02 3.26
N ASN A 164 23.33 -0.54 2.27
CA ASN A 164 23.53 -1.87 1.71
C ASN A 164 23.71 -1.87 0.18
N ASP A 165 24.30 -0.82 -0.40
CA ASP A 165 24.64 -0.76 -1.84
C ASP A 165 23.45 -1.10 -2.78
N GLY A 166 22.30 -0.47 -2.52
CA GLY A 166 21.07 -0.66 -3.30
C GLY A 166 20.33 -1.96 -3.00
N GLN A 167 20.66 -2.66 -1.90
CA GLN A 167 20.00 -3.88 -1.48
C GLN A 167 19.09 -3.67 -0.26
N LEU A 168 18.05 -4.49 -0.16
CA LEU A 168 17.14 -4.52 0.99
C LEU A 168 17.24 -5.83 1.73
N SER A 169 17.10 -5.79 3.06
CA SER A 169 17.14 -6.98 3.90
C SER A 169 15.85 -7.81 3.80
N ALA A 170 15.96 -9.12 4.06
CA ALA A 170 14.78 -9.98 4.20
C ALA A 170 13.84 -9.48 5.32
N ALA A 171 14.40 -8.98 6.42
CA ALA A 171 13.66 -8.38 7.53
C ALA A 171 12.85 -7.15 7.08
N ARG A 172 13.46 -6.24 6.33
CA ARG A 172 12.76 -5.08 5.77
C ARG A 172 11.64 -5.47 4.81
N ARG A 173 11.91 -6.40 3.88
CA ARG A 173 10.88 -6.87 2.94
C ARG A 173 9.70 -7.51 3.66
N PHE A 174 9.96 -8.29 4.71
CA PHE A 174 8.91 -8.88 5.53
C PHE A 174 8.11 -7.83 6.30
N ALA A 175 8.76 -6.88 6.95
CA ALA A 175 8.07 -5.79 7.68
C ALA A 175 7.17 -4.97 6.73
N LEU A 176 7.68 -4.64 5.55
CA LEU A 176 6.94 -3.96 4.49
C LEU A 176 5.74 -4.78 3.99
N SER A 177 5.90 -6.10 3.84
CA SER A 177 4.81 -7.01 3.50
C SER A 177 3.71 -7.04 4.55
N VAL A 178 4.07 -7.10 5.84
CA VAL A 178 3.10 -7.03 6.94
C VAL A 178 2.33 -5.71 6.89
N ALA A 179 3.04 -4.59 6.70
CA ALA A 179 2.39 -3.28 6.55
C ALA A 179 1.43 -3.24 5.34
N ALA A 180 1.82 -3.83 4.20
CA ALA A 180 0.98 -3.88 3.01
C ALA A 180 -0.30 -4.71 3.22
N PHE A 181 -0.21 -5.88 3.84
CA PHE A 181 -1.42 -6.68 4.16
C PHE A 181 -2.32 -5.96 5.17
N ASN A 182 -1.75 -5.29 6.18
CA ASN A 182 -2.53 -4.46 7.09
C ASN A 182 -3.24 -3.33 6.34
N ARG A 183 -2.57 -2.63 5.43
CA ARG A 183 -3.19 -1.54 4.64
C ARG A 183 -4.35 -2.05 3.79
N VAL A 184 -4.20 -3.22 3.15
CA VAL A 184 -5.27 -3.87 2.38
C VAL A 184 -6.44 -4.25 3.29
N ALA A 185 -6.20 -4.86 4.45
CA ALA A 185 -7.26 -5.22 5.38
C ALA A 185 -8.04 -3.99 5.88
N GLN A 186 -7.34 -2.88 6.17
CA GLN A 186 -7.96 -1.61 6.55
C GLN A 186 -8.82 -1.02 5.43
N TYR A 187 -8.32 -1.09 4.20
CA TYR A 187 -9.01 -0.60 3.01
C TYR A 187 -10.30 -1.39 2.73
N ASP A 188 -10.23 -2.72 2.72
CA ASP A 188 -11.39 -3.59 2.51
C ASP A 188 -12.42 -3.45 3.63
N ALA A 189 -11.97 -3.26 4.87
CA ALA A 189 -12.84 -2.97 6.01
C ALA A 189 -13.57 -1.63 5.83
N ALA A 190 -12.90 -0.58 5.33
CA ALA A 190 -13.53 0.70 5.06
C ALA A 190 -14.62 0.57 3.98
N ILE A 191 -14.35 -0.15 2.90
CA ILE A 191 -15.33 -0.43 1.84
C ILE A 191 -16.52 -1.21 2.40
N SER A 192 -16.26 -2.32 3.10
CA SER A 192 -17.31 -3.15 3.69
C SER A 192 -18.16 -2.35 4.66
N ASN A 193 -17.54 -1.57 5.57
CA ASN A 193 -18.28 -0.79 6.56
C ASN A 193 -19.15 0.29 5.91
N TYR A 194 -18.64 0.98 4.89
CA TYR A 194 -19.42 1.99 4.17
C TYR A 194 -20.64 1.35 3.47
N LEU A 195 -20.42 0.27 2.70
CA LEU A 195 -21.48 -0.38 1.95
C LEU A 195 -22.50 -1.06 2.87
N SER A 196 -22.07 -1.69 3.96
CA SER A 196 -22.96 -2.29 4.96
C SER A 196 -23.82 -1.26 5.70
N ALA A 197 -23.38 0.01 5.75
CA ALA A 197 -24.15 1.09 6.33
C ALA A 197 -25.21 1.66 5.38
N VAL A 198 -25.13 1.46 4.07
CA VAL A 198 -26.14 1.98 3.13
C VAL A 198 -27.49 1.30 3.38
N ALA A 199 -28.47 2.07 3.85
CA ALA A 199 -29.83 1.60 4.12
C ALA A 199 -30.80 1.96 2.98
N ASP A 200 -30.57 3.10 2.33
CA ASP A 200 -31.31 3.55 1.15
C ASP A 200 -30.34 4.26 0.18
N SER A 201 -30.48 3.96 -1.11
CA SER A 201 -29.67 4.49 -2.21
C SER A 201 -30.52 5.07 -3.34
N THR A 202 -31.81 5.34 -3.08
CA THR A 202 -32.72 5.97 -4.05
C THR A 202 -32.40 7.44 -4.29
N GLU A 203 -31.86 8.12 -3.27
CA GLU A 203 -31.33 9.48 -3.36
C GLU A 203 -29.86 9.50 -3.80
N ASN A 204 -29.40 10.63 -4.33
CA ASN A 204 -28.00 10.78 -4.77
C ASN A 204 -26.98 10.53 -3.64
N VAL A 205 -27.26 11.05 -2.44
CA VAL A 205 -26.48 10.77 -1.23
C VAL A 205 -27.20 9.68 -0.45
N PRO A 206 -26.58 8.51 -0.23
CA PRO A 206 -27.27 7.39 0.41
C PRO A 206 -27.55 7.68 1.89
N THR A 207 -28.72 7.24 2.36
CA THR A 207 -29.01 7.24 3.80
C THR A 207 -28.27 6.07 4.46
N ARG A 208 -27.53 6.35 5.52
CA ARG A 208 -26.72 5.35 6.25
C ARG A 208 -27.32 4.97 7.59
N SER A 209 -27.40 3.67 7.88
CA SER A 209 -27.75 3.14 9.20
C SER A 209 -26.58 3.32 10.18
N PRO A 210 -26.82 3.82 11.41
CA PRO A 210 -25.80 3.89 12.44
C PRO A 210 -25.35 2.51 12.94
N PHE A 211 -26.19 1.48 12.75
CA PHE A 211 -25.91 0.10 13.19
C PHE A 211 -26.10 -0.85 11.99
N PRO A 212 -25.06 -1.00 11.14
CA PRO A 212 -25.10 -1.90 10.00
C PRO A 212 -25.11 -3.37 10.43
N ALA A 213 -25.54 -4.26 9.53
CA ALA A 213 -25.55 -5.71 9.78
C ALA A 213 -24.14 -6.31 9.94
N GLN A 214 -23.12 -5.64 9.39
CA GLN A 214 -21.72 -6.03 9.52
C GLN A 214 -20.86 -4.80 9.82
N ILE A 215 -19.89 -4.99 10.73
CA ILE A 215 -18.88 -4.01 11.10
C ILE A 215 -17.52 -4.69 11.21
N ASN A 216 -16.49 -4.08 10.64
CA ASN A 216 -15.11 -4.55 10.66
C ASN A 216 -14.22 -3.49 11.33
N SER A 217 -13.76 -3.75 12.55
CA SER A 217 -12.92 -2.82 13.32
C SER A 217 -11.43 -3.10 13.10
N ASN A 218 -10.65 -2.04 12.97
CA ASN A 218 -9.19 -2.10 12.86
C ASN A 218 -8.56 -1.23 13.94
N PHE A 219 -7.53 -1.76 14.60
CA PHE A 219 -6.82 -1.06 15.65
C PHE A 219 -5.31 -1.10 15.43
N VAL A 220 -4.62 -0.06 15.88
CA VAL A 220 -3.15 0.04 15.88
C VAL A 220 -2.66 0.00 17.32
N LYS A 221 -1.66 -0.84 17.58
CA LYS A 221 -1.02 -0.93 18.88
C LYS A 221 -0.31 0.38 19.20
N VAL A 222 -0.57 0.93 20.37
CA VAL A 222 0.08 2.14 20.88
C VAL A 222 1.22 1.76 21.81
N MET A 223 0.98 0.84 22.75
CA MET A 223 1.98 0.38 23.71
C MET A 223 1.62 -0.99 24.30
N ASP A 224 2.64 -1.70 24.77
CA ASP A 224 2.45 -2.78 25.75
C ASP A 224 2.13 -2.16 27.11
N LEU A 225 1.24 -2.81 27.87
CA LEU A 225 0.96 -2.44 29.25
C LEU A 225 1.78 -3.31 30.18
N ARG A 226 2.06 -2.81 31.38
CA ARG A 226 2.82 -3.57 32.38
C ARG A 226 2.18 -4.91 32.74
N TYR A 227 0.86 -4.93 32.78
CA TYR A 227 0.01 -6.11 32.94
C TYR A 227 -1.42 -5.74 32.49
N GLY A 228 -2.31 -6.73 32.39
CA GLY A 228 -3.74 -6.53 32.14
C GLY A 228 -4.45 -6.01 33.39
N GLU A 229 -5.53 -6.66 33.81
CA GLU A 229 -6.22 -6.28 35.05
C GLU A 229 -5.45 -6.75 36.31
N ASN A 230 -4.73 -7.87 36.20
CA ASN A 230 -3.92 -8.46 37.27
C ASN A 230 -2.48 -8.73 36.81
N PRO A 231 -1.49 -8.75 37.73
CA PRO A 231 -0.06 -8.86 37.38
C PRO A 231 0.36 -10.11 36.58
N HIS A 232 -0.45 -11.17 36.57
CA HIS A 232 -0.17 -12.40 35.83
C HIS A 232 -0.76 -12.40 34.41
N GLN A 233 -1.52 -11.36 34.04
CA GLN A 233 -2.15 -11.21 32.74
C GLN A 233 -1.34 -10.24 31.88
N ALA A 234 -1.12 -10.56 30.61
CA ALA A 234 -0.56 -9.61 29.66
C ALA A 234 -1.60 -8.54 29.27
N GLY A 235 -1.15 -7.35 28.91
CA GLY A 235 -2.00 -6.25 28.46
C GLY A 235 -1.32 -5.42 27.37
N ALA A 236 -2.11 -4.83 26.50
CA ALA A 236 -1.63 -3.89 25.49
C ALA A 236 -2.74 -2.87 25.18
N PHE A 237 -2.34 -1.64 24.89
CA PHE A 237 -3.24 -0.57 24.50
C PHE A 237 -3.24 -0.41 22.98
N TYR A 238 -4.44 -0.48 22.40
CA TYR A 238 -4.69 -0.28 20.99
C TYR A 238 -5.64 0.90 20.81
N ARG A 239 -5.55 1.58 19.67
CA ARG A 239 -6.46 2.66 19.28
C ARG A 239 -7.05 2.45 17.90
N ASP A 240 -8.20 3.03 17.64
CA ASP A 240 -8.79 3.12 16.30
C ASP A 240 -7.84 3.82 15.31
N LEU A 241 -8.00 3.54 14.02
CA LEU A 241 -7.25 4.22 12.95
C LEU A 241 -7.52 5.75 12.96
N TYR A 242 -8.76 6.12 13.25
CA TYR A 242 -9.23 7.50 13.30
C TYR A 242 -9.83 7.78 14.68
N PRO A 243 -8.99 7.92 15.72
CA PRO A 243 -9.46 8.06 17.09
C PRO A 243 -10.23 9.37 17.26
N VAL A 244 -11.33 9.33 18.00
CA VAL A 244 -12.13 10.52 18.29
C VAL A 244 -11.31 11.50 19.13
N PRO A 245 -11.15 12.77 18.71
CA PRO A 245 -10.40 13.76 19.46
C PRO A 245 -10.90 13.93 20.90
N GLY A 246 -9.97 14.04 21.86
CA GLY A 246 -10.29 14.23 23.28
C GLY A 246 -10.63 12.95 24.04
N THR A 247 -10.60 11.79 23.38
CA THR A 247 -10.71 10.49 24.04
C THR A 247 -9.35 10.00 24.56
N LEU A 248 -9.39 8.99 25.45
CA LEU A 248 -8.17 8.34 25.94
C LEU A 248 -7.29 7.79 24.81
N ALA A 249 -7.87 7.41 23.65
CA ALA A 249 -7.13 6.98 22.47
C ALA A 249 -6.13 8.02 21.91
N THR A 250 -6.29 9.29 22.31
CA THR A 250 -5.46 10.43 21.88
C THR A 250 -4.61 11.03 22.99
N PHE A 251 -4.45 10.32 24.12
CA PHE A 251 -3.73 10.87 25.27
C PHE A 251 -2.26 11.18 24.95
N GLN A 252 -1.73 12.20 25.61
CA GLN A 252 -0.30 12.50 25.66
C GLN A 252 0.15 12.42 27.11
N GLN A 253 1.07 11.51 27.40
CA GLN A 253 1.67 11.44 28.73
C GLN A 253 2.70 12.56 28.90
N LEU A 254 2.42 13.52 29.79
CA LEU A 254 3.33 14.64 30.06
C LEU A 254 4.37 14.30 31.15
N GLN A 255 4.02 13.42 32.07
CA GLN A 255 4.87 12.98 33.19
C GLN A 255 4.35 11.64 33.76
N GLY A 256 5.14 10.99 34.62
CA GLY A 256 4.75 9.79 35.36
C GLY A 256 5.39 8.53 34.83
N LYS A 257 5.07 7.39 35.46
CA LYS A 257 5.45 6.07 34.94
C LYS A 257 4.52 5.69 33.78
N GLU A 258 4.98 4.82 32.90
CA GLU A 258 4.16 4.27 31.81
C GLU A 258 2.81 3.76 32.33
N LEU A 259 1.79 3.90 31.48
CA LEU A 259 0.41 3.46 31.73
C LEU A 259 0.34 1.94 32.00
#